data_AF-A0A4P7W9S2-F1
#
_entry.id   AF-A0A4P7W9S2-F1
#
_cell.length_a   1.000
_cell.length_b   1.000
_cell.length_c   1.000
_cell.angle_alpha   90.00
_cell.angle_beta   90.00
_cell.angle_gamma   90.00
#
_symmetry.space_group_name_H-M   'P 1'
#
loop_
_entity.id
_entity.type
_entity.pdbx_description
1 polymer ?
#
loop_
_entity_poly.entity_id
_entity_poly.type
_entity_poly.pdbx_seq_one_letter_code
_entity_poly.pdbx_strand_id
1 'polypeptide(L)'
;MNQLSSAQRPITFCAQYIAENLLLLPLEELLQVARQHETLSDLEKQSLQEAHLFALCKSSETDPNKEEILYISQCFGINGESDLLKRLTSHAELVEIIERAKETWPQDVFSILLFPFSHEPYLLPAEGIKEEEIQQTPELHKKLEKIQRLQVPVRRKIDLLEAALIGHFAPLYNQKYPKKFSPSLGKLLEKFTLSSISAVLIEFSTEQLEIEFFSQTQAPEKQVLLPFDISSKTKRHAFLTLKKQ
;
A
#
# COMPACT_ATOMS: atom_id res chain seq x y z
N MET A 1 -7.90 14.61 38.20
CA MET A 1 -7.39 14.12 36.90
C MET A 1 -6.18 13.24 37.19
N ASN A 2 -6.36 11.92 37.18
CA ASN A 2 -5.29 10.98 37.47
C ASN A 2 -4.32 10.95 36.28
N GLN A 3 -3.10 11.45 36.48
CA GLN A 3 -1.99 11.21 35.57
C GLN A 3 -1.66 9.72 35.64
N LEU A 4 -2.03 8.97 34.59
CA LEU A 4 -1.56 7.61 34.37
C LEU A 4 -0.03 7.65 34.31
N SER A 5 0.63 6.78 35.06
CA SER A 5 2.09 6.66 35.06
C SER A 5 2.61 6.35 33.65
N SER A 6 3.78 6.89 33.32
CA SER A 6 4.46 6.69 32.02
C SER A 6 4.66 5.21 31.64
N ALA A 7 4.56 4.29 32.60
CA ALA A 7 4.66 2.84 32.40
C ALA A 7 3.41 2.17 31.80
N GLN A 8 2.28 2.88 31.68
CA GLN A 8 1.00 2.31 31.21
C GLN A 8 0.51 2.86 29.87
N ARG A 9 1.25 3.76 29.22
CA ARG A 9 0.92 4.16 27.85
C ARG A 9 1.34 3.03 26.91
N PRO A 10 0.43 2.47 26.09
CA PRO A 10 0.83 1.54 25.04
C PRO A 10 1.75 2.31 24.09
N ILE A 11 3.05 2.04 24.20
CA ILE A 11 4.04 2.60 23.30
C ILE A 11 3.64 2.10 21.90
N THR A 12 3.28 3.05 21.05
CA THR A 12 2.79 2.81 19.70
C THR A 12 3.96 3.02 18.77
N PHE A 13 4.58 1.95 18.31
CA PHE A 13 5.44 2.08 17.13
C PHE A 13 4.57 2.13 15.90
N CYS A 14 4.81 3.12 15.06
CA CYS A 14 4.22 3.22 13.75
C CYS A 14 5.22 2.59 12.77
N ALA A 15 4.79 1.54 12.05
CA ALA A 15 5.54 0.98 10.94
C ALA A 15 5.21 1.79 9.68
N GLN A 16 6.13 2.64 9.24
CA GLN A 16 5.99 3.47 8.03
C GLN A 16 6.58 2.74 6.83
N TYR A 17 5.78 2.60 5.79
CA TYR A 17 6.19 2.09 4.49
C TYR A 17 6.06 3.22 3.47
N ILE A 18 7.10 3.41 2.66
CA ILE A 18 7.17 4.46 1.66
C ILE A 18 7.19 3.79 0.28
N ALA A 19 6.31 4.24 -0.61
CA ALA A 19 6.42 3.94 -2.02
C ALA A 19 7.36 4.98 -2.66
N GLU A 20 8.57 4.57 -3.02
CA GLU A 20 9.57 5.45 -3.64
C GLU A 20 9.81 5.00 -5.08
N ASN A 21 10.17 5.92 -5.97
CA ASN A 21 10.42 5.63 -7.39
C ASN A 21 9.19 5.03 -8.09
N LEU A 22 8.01 5.54 -7.74
CA LEU A 22 6.78 5.21 -8.44
C LEU A 22 6.97 5.46 -9.94
N LEU A 23 6.43 4.55 -10.75
CA LEU A 23 6.50 4.66 -12.19
C LEU A 23 5.11 4.51 -12.78
N LEU A 24 4.68 5.52 -13.53
CA LEU A 24 3.41 5.51 -14.24
C LEU A 24 3.69 5.20 -15.71
N LEU A 25 3.18 4.07 -16.20
CA LEU A 25 3.39 3.62 -17.58
C LEU A 25 2.06 3.53 -18.32
N PRO A 26 1.99 3.94 -19.61
CA PRO A 26 0.80 3.77 -20.42
C PRO A 26 0.38 2.29 -20.51
N LEU A 27 -0.92 2.02 -20.33
CA LEU A 27 -1.43 0.65 -20.35
C LEU A 27 -1.21 -0.04 -21.70
N GLU A 28 -1.37 0.69 -22.81
CA GLU A 28 -1.20 0.11 -24.15
C GLU A 28 0.23 -0.32 -24.42
N GLU A 29 1.22 0.46 -23.98
CA GLU A 29 2.64 0.12 -24.10
C GLU A 29 2.95 -1.16 -23.31
N LEU A 30 2.45 -1.27 -22.08
CA LEU A 30 2.61 -2.48 -21.26
C LEU A 30 1.93 -3.70 -21.89
N LEU A 31 0.75 -3.54 -22.50
CA LEU A 31 0.06 -4.63 -23.20
C LEU A 31 0.82 -5.05 -24.47
N GLN A 32 1.41 -4.10 -25.19
CA GLN A 32 2.23 -4.37 -26.36
C GLN A 32 3.50 -5.15 -25.97
N VAL A 33 4.22 -4.68 -24.96
CA VAL A 33 5.38 -5.37 -24.37
C VAL A 33 5.02 -6.80 -23.95
N ALA A 34 3.89 -6.97 -23.24
CA ALA A 34 3.46 -8.28 -22.77
C ALA A 34 3.11 -9.27 -23.90
N ARG A 35 2.63 -8.77 -25.05
CA ARG A 35 2.18 -9.61 -26.19
C ARG A 35 3.26 -9.86 -27.22
N GLN A 36 4.10 -8.86 -27.48
CA GLN A 36 5.07 -8.84 -28.59
C GLN A 36 6.52 -8.98 -28.13
N HIS A 37 6.75 -9.12 -26.81
CA HIS A 37 8.08 -9.20 -26.21
C HIS A 37 8.98 -8.01 -26.58
N GLU A 38 8.39 -6.82 -26.73
CA GLU A 38 9.14 -5.60 -26.97
C GLU A 38 10.02 -5.23 -25.76
N THR A 39 11.10 -4.51 -26.04
CA THR A 39 12.09 -4.16 -25.04
C THR A 39 11.70 -2.90 -24.28
N LEU A 40 11.43 -3.05 -22.99
CA LEU A 40 11.43 -1.96 -22.02
C LEU A 40 12.84 -1.39 -21.83
N SER A 41 12.91 -0.13 -21.40
CA SER A 41 14.14 0.47 -20.87
C SER A 41 14.62 -0.27 -19.62
N ASP A 42 15.89 -0.10 -19.26
CA ASP A 42 16.45 -0.77 -18.08
C ASP A 42 15.80 -0.30 -16.78
N LEU A 43 15.42 0.98 -16.69
CA LEU A 43 14.69 1.54 -15.56
C LEU A 43 13.30 0.90 -15.42
N GLU A 44 12.54 0.80 -16.52
CA GLU A 44 11.21 0.18 -16.49
C GLU A 44 11.27 -1.31 -16.12
N LYS A 45 12.28 -2.05 -16.61
CA LYS A 45 12.51 -3.44 -16.22
C LYS A 45 12.80 -3.55 -14.72
N GLN A 46 13.67 -2.67 -14.20
CA GLN A 46 13.99 -2.65 -12.79
C GLN A 46 12.76 -2.34 -11.95
N SER A 47 12.02 -1.27 -12.29
CA SER A 47 10.79 -0.91 -11.59
C SER A 47 9.73 -2.01 -11.65
N LEU A 48 9.58 -2.71 -12.78
CA LEU A 48 8.67 -3.86 -12.86
C LEU A 48 9.09 -5.00 -11.96
N GLN A 49 10.38 -5.31 -11.88
CA GLN A 49 10.92 -6.37 -11.01
C GLN A 49 10.75 -6.01 -9.53
N GLU A 50 10.93 -4.73 -9.18
CA GLU A 50 10.81 -4.21 -7.83
C GLU A 50 9.37 -3.84 -7.45
N ALA A 51 8.44 -3.79 -8.40
CA ALA A 51 7.05 -3.45 -8.12
C ALA A 51 6.36 -4.57 -7.34
N HIS A 52 5.67 -4.18 -6.28
CA HIS A 52 4.97 -5.10 -5.39
C HIS A 52 3.45 -5.02 -5.49
N LEU A 53 2.95 -3.81 -5.71
CA LEU A 53 1.59 -3.53 -6.09
C LEU A 53 1.60 -2.82 -7.45
N PHE A 54 0.45 -2.84 -8.10
CA PHE A 54 0.14 -1.96 -9.20
C PHE A 54 -1.27 -1.39 -9.03
N ALA A 55 -1.53 -0.26 -9.68
CA ALA A 55 -2.85 0.31 -9.80
C ALA A 55 -3.18 0.57 -11.27
N LEU A 56 -4.42 0.27 -11.65
CA LEU A 56 -4.99 0.75 -12.90
C LEU A 56 -5.52 2.16 -12.66
N CYS A 57 -5.01 3.10 -13.44
CA CYS A 57 -5.33 4.51 -13.38
C CYS A 57 -5.98 4.98 -14.68
N LYS A 58 -6.81 6.01 -14.59
CA LYS A 58 -7.44 6.69 -15.71
C LYS A 58 -7.17 8.18 -15.60
N SER A 59 -6.63 8.77 -16.66
CA SER A 59 -6.33 10.20 -16.67
C SER A 59 -7.62 11.02 -16.53
N SER A 60 -7.53 12.15 -15.83
CA SER A 60 -8.65 13.10 -15.73
C SER A 60 -8.87 13.82 -17.05
N GLU A 61 -10.12 13.95 -17.46
CA GLU A 61 -10.51 14.73 -18.66
C GLU A 61 -10.19 16.23 -18.51
N THR A 62 -10.13 16.73 -17.27
CA THR A 62 -10.04 18.16 -16.98
C THR A 62 -8.63 18.63 -16.62
N ASP A 63 -7.75 17.71 -16.21
CA ASP A 63 -6.43 18.05 -15.69
C ASP A 63 -5.43 16.93 -15.97
N PRO A 64 -4.41 17.15 -16.81
CA PRO A 64 -3.44 16.12 -17.16
C PRO A 64 -2.55 15.69 -15.99
N ASN A 65 -2.53 16.44 -14.88
CA ASN A 65 -1.77 16.08 -13.68
C ASN A 65 -2.62 15.33 -12.64
N LYS A 66 -3.79 14.82 -13.04
CA LYS A 66 -4.69 14.06 -12.16
C LYS A 66 -4.99 12.68 -12.73
N GLU A 67 -4.83 11.66 -11.90
CA GLU A 67 -5.09 10.27 -12.24
C GLU A 67 -6.10 9.64 -11.26
N GLU A 68 -7.19 9.09 -11.80
CA GLU A 68 -8.18 8.36 -11.00
C GLU A 68 -7.72 6.92 -10.79
N ILE A 69 -7.61 6.50 -9.54
CA ILE A 69 -7.31 5.10 -9.20
C ILE A 69 -8.59 4.27 -9.32
N LEU A 70 -8.60 3.35 -10.30
CA LEU A 70 -9.74 2.48 -10.59
C LEU A 70 -9.62 1.10 -9.95
N TYR A 71 -8.41 0.59 -9.78
CA TYR A 71 -8.13 -0.73 -9.22
C TYR A 71 -6.73 -0.80 -8.63
N ILE A 72 -6.55 -1.50 -7.52
CA ILE A 72 -5.25 -1.79 -6.90
C ILE A 72 -5.14 -3.30 -6.68
N SER A 73 -3.98 -3.87 -7.02
CA SER A 73 -3.70 -5.28 -6.80
C SER A 73 -2.20 -5.55 -6.66
N GLN A 74 -1.87 -6.69 -6.06
CA GLN A 74 -0.51 -7.24 -6.05
C GLN A 74 -0.09 -7.68 -7.46
N CYS A 75 1.20 -7.51 -7.79
CA CYS A 75 1.82 -7.95 -9.06
C CYS A 75 2.66 -9.23 -8.95
N PHE A 76 2.63 -9.97 -7.83
CA PHE A 76 3.44 -11.18 -7.64
C PHE A 76 2.89 -12.48 -8.22
N GLY A 77 3.81 -13.28 -8.78
CA GLY A 77 3.68 -14.71 -9.01
C GLY A 77 4.01 -15.57 -7.77
N ILE A 78 3.99 -16.90 -7.94
CA ILE A 78 4.12 -17.90 -6.85
C ILE A 78 5.50 -17.85 -6.16
N ASN A 79 6.55 -17.42 -6.87
CA ASN A 79 7.93 -17.38 -6.37
C ASN A 79 8.40 -15.99 -5.91
N GLY A 80 7.50 -15.00 -5.86
CA GLY A 80 7.87 -13.62 -5.51
C GLY A 80 8.44 -12.81 -6.69
N GLU A 81 8.46 -13.37 -7.90
CA GLU A 81 8.72 -12.61 -9.13
C GLU A 81 7.50 -11.77 -9.50
N SER A 82 7.72 -10.54 -9.95
CA SER A 82 6.69 -9.70 -10.54
C SER A 82 6.23 -10.34 -11.86
N ASP A 83 4.95 -10.71 -11.91
CA ASP A 83 4.33 -11.36 -13.06
C ASP A 83 3.29 -10.43 -13.70
N LEU A 84 3.45 -9.10 -13.53
CA LEU A 84 2.47 -8.11 -13.96
C LEU A 84 2.13 -8.24 -15.45
N LEU A 85 3.14 -8.33 -16.32
CA LEU A 85 2.95 -8.45 -17.77
C LEU A 85 2.11 -9.69 -18.13
N LYS A 86 2.35 -10.81 -17.45
CA LYS A 86 1.54 -12.02 -17.62
C LYS A 86 0.14 -11.86 -17.03
N ARG A 87 -0.02 -11.16 -15.90
CA ARG A 87 -1.34 -10.87 -15.32
C ARG A 87 -2.17 -10.00 -16.27
N LEU A 88 -1.58 -8.97 -16.88
CA LEU A 88 -2.24 -8.07 -17.84
C LEU A 88 -2.79 -8.81 -19.07
N THR A 89 -2.24 -9.98 -19.40
CA THR A 89 -2.65 -10.76 -20.58
C THR A 89 -3.40 -12.04 -20.25
N SER A 90 -3.22 -12.60 -19.05
CA SER A 90 -3.68 -13.96 -18.72
C SER A 90 -4.50 -14.07 -17.43
N HIS A 91 -4.53 -13.04 -16.57
CA HIS A 91 -5.31 -13.08 -15.33
C HIS A 91 -6.75 -12.62 -15.62
N ALA A 92 -7.66 -13.60 -15.74
CA ALA A 92 -9.05 -13.39 -16.19
C ALA A 92 -9.75 -12.18 -15.55
N GLU A 93 -9.70 -12.04 -14.22
CA GLU A 93 -10.34 -10.91 -13.52
C GLU A 93 -9.71 -9.56 -13.87
N LEU A 94 -8.39 -9.49 -14.06
CA LEU A 94 -7.71 -8.24 -14.40
C LEU A 94 -7.99 -7.85 -15.85
N VAL A 95 -7.97 -8.83 -16.76
CA VAL A 95 -8.34 -8.63 -18.16
C VAL A 95 -9.77 -8.12 -18.27
N GLU A 96 -10.72 -8.75 -17.55
CA GLU A 96 -12.12 -8.31 -17.51
C GLU A 96 -12.26 -6.88 -16.96
N ILE A 97 -11.52 -6.52 -15.90
CA ILE A 97 -11.51 -5.16 -15.35
C ILE A 97 -11.03 -4.15 -16.39
N ILE A 98 -9.93 -4.44 -17.09
CA ILE A 98 -9.35 -3.57 -18.12
C ILE A 98 -10.33 -3.39 -19.29
N GLU A 99 -10.91 -4.49 -19.79
CA GLU A 99 -11.89 -4.46 -20.88
C GLU A 99 -13.09 -3.60 -20.50
N ARG A 100 -13.66 -3.82 -19.31
CA ARG A 100 -14.78 -3.01 -18.81
C ARG A 100 -14.43 -1.54 -18.65
N ALA A 101 -13.21 -1.23 -18.22
CA ALA A 101 -12.76 0.16 -18.06
C ALA A 101 -12.72 0.85 -19.43
N LYS A 102 -12.13 0.20 -20.43
CA LYS A 102 -12.08 0.69 -21.81
C LYS A 102 -13.46 0.81 -22.46
N GLU A 103 -14.37 -0.12 -22.18
CA GLU A 103 -15.76 -0.04 -22.65
C GLU A 103 -16.51 1.14 -22.01
N THR A 104 -16.26 1.41 -20.73
CA THR A 104 -16.91 2.49 -19.99
C THR A 104 -16.39 3.86 -20.41
N TRP A 105 -15.08 3.98 -20.63
CA TRP A 105 -14.39 5.22 -21.02
C TRP A 105 -13.51 5.00 -22.26
N PRO A 106 -14.12 4.87 -23.46
CA PRO A 106 -13.40 4.49 -24.68
C PRO A 106 -12.47 5.57 -25.24
N GLN A 107 -12.58 6.81 -24.78
CA GLN A 107 -11.74 7.94 -25.20
C GLN A 107 -10.66 8.30 -24.17
N ASP A 108 -10.66 7.65 -23.01
CA ASP A 108 -9.77 7.99 -21.92
C ASP A 108 -8.45 7.23 -22.04
N VAL A 109 -7.39 7.85 -21.50
CA VAL A 109 -6.07 7.26 -21.40
C VAL A 109 -5.97 6.49 -20.10
N PHE A 110 -5.49 5.25 -20.19
CA PHE A 110 -5.26 4.39 -19.03
C PHE A 110 -3.78 4.16 -18.82
N SER A 111 -3.39 4.12 -17.56
CA SER A 111 -2.02 3.92 -17.13
C SER A 111 -1.95 2.88 -16.01
N ILE A 112 -0.78 2.28 -15.84
CA ILE A 112 -0.47 1.44 -14.70
C ILE A 112 0.55 2.16 -13.83
N LEU A 113 0.16 2.44 -12.59
CA LEU A 113 1.06 2.92 -11.56
C LEU A 113 1.71 1.70 -10.89
N LEU A 114 3.04 1.63 -10.94
CA LEU A 114 3.84 0.61 -10.27
C LEU A 114 4.28 1.13 -8.90
N PHE A 115 4.19 0.26 -7.90
CA PHE A 115 4.58 0.60 -6.53
C PHE A 115 5.78 -0.24 -6.08
N PRO A 116 7.01 0.26 -6.25
CA PRO A 116 8.15 -0.21 -5.46
C PRO A 116 7.92 0.26 -4.01
N PHE A 117 8.15 -0.62 -3.04
CA PHE A 117 8.03 -0.26 -1.63
C PHE A 117 9.30 -0.66 -0.89
N SER A 118 9.73 0.19 0.03
CA SER A 118 10.70 -0.25 1.04
C SER A 118 10.10 -1.41 1.83
N HIS A 119 10.85 -2.50 1.94
CA HIS A 119 10.42 -3.62 2.75
C HIS A 119 10.62 -3.33 4.23
N GLU A 120 11.61 -2.55 4.63
CA GLU A 120 11.85 -2.34 6.06
C GLU A 120 11.09 -1.12 6.57
N PRO A 121 10.20 -1.29 7.57
CA PRO A 121 9.44 -0.16 8.08
C PRO A 121 10.33 0.74 8.92
N TYR A 122 10.16 2.05 8.77
CA TYR A 122 10.64 2.97 9.79
C TYR A 122 9.77 2.85 11.03
N LEU A 123 10.38 2.62 12.19
CA LEU A 123 9.68 2.49 13.45
C LEU A 123 9.65 3.86 14.13
N LEU A 124 8.50 4.52 14.09
CA LEU A 124 8.31 5.82 14.73
C LEU A 124 7.74 5.62 16.14
N PRO A 125 8.33 6.21 17.20
CA PRO A 125 7.73 6.21 18.53
C PRO A 125 6.41 6.98 18.54
N ALA A 126 5.50 6.57 19.43
CA ALA A 126 4.20 7.22 19.58
C ALA A 126 4.35 8.69 20.00
N GLU A 127 3.33 9.49 19.69
CA GLU A 127 3.24 10.87 20.16
C GLU A 127 3.56 10.98 21.66
N GLY A 128 4.45 11.90 21.99
CA GLY A 128 4.81 12.25 23.37
C GLY A 128 5.94 11.43 24.00
N ILE A 129 6.64 10.57 23.24
CA ILE A 129 7.90 9.95 23.68
C ILE A 129 9.05 10.60 22.92
N LYS A 130 9.93 11.31 23.63
CA LYS A 130 11.15 11.87 23.04
C LYS A 130 12.22 10.78 22.88
N GLU A 131 13.07 10.92 21.86
CA GLU A 131 14.26 10.06 21.65
C GLU A 131 15.10 9.90 22.93
N GLU A 132 15.25 10.99 23.68
CA GLU A 132 15.98 11.05 24.94
C GLU A 132 15.34 10.16 26.03
N GLU A 133 14.02 10.12 26.11
CA GLU A 133 13.27 9.31 27.08
C GLU A 133 13.41 7.81 26.77
N ILE A 134 13.52 7.47 25.48
CA ILE A 134 13.77 6.10 25.01
C ILE A 134 15.14 5.62 25.48
N GLN A 135 16.17 6.44 25.31
CA GLN A 135 17.55 6.10 25.67
C GLN A 135 17.74 6.01 27.20
N GLN A 136 17.02 6.83 27.95
CA GLN A 136 17.11 6.87 29.42
C GLN A 136 16.23 5.83 30.12
N THR A 137 15.34 5.13 29.41
CA THR A 137 14.44 4.13 29.98
C THR A 137 14.78 2.72 29.48
N PRO A 138 15.49 1.89 30.26
CA PRO A 138 15.91 0.54 29.84
C PRO A 138 14.76 -0.37 29.37
N GLU A 139 13.55 -0.19 29.91
CA GLU A 139 12.37 -0.95 29.50
C GLU A 139 11.87 -0.56 28.10
N LEU A 140 11.92 0.73 27.75
CA LEU A 140 11.56 1.22 26.42
C LEU A 140 12.58 0.74 25.39
N HIS A 141 13.87 0.81 25.74
CA HIS A 141 14.95 0.31 24.91
C HIS A 141 14.78 -1.19 24.59
N LYS A 142 14.49 -2.02 25.61
CA LYS A 142 14.21 -3.46 25.41
C LYS A 142 12.98 -3.72 24.54
N LYS A 143 11.93 -2.91 24.66
CA LYS A 143 10.73 -3.01 23.80
C LYS A 143 11.08 -2.67 22.35
N LEU A 144 11.85 -1.63 22.12
CA LEU A 144 12.36 -1.26 20.79
C LEU A 144 13.20 -2.35 20.16
N GLU A 145 14.19 -2.88 20.89
CA GLU A 145 15.00 -4.00 20.38
C GLU A 145 14.13 -5.20 19.98
N LYS A 146 13.10 -5.51 20.76
CA LYS A 146 12.16 -6.60 20.45
C LYS A 146 11.39 -6.33 19.17
N ILE A 147 10.99 -5.08 18.93
CA ILE A 147 10.26 -4.67 17.72
C ILE A 147 11.19 -4.65 16.50
N GLN A 148 12.42 -4.15 16.65
CA GLN A 148 13.43 -4.20 15.59
C GLN A 148 13.79 -5.63 15.18
N ARG A 149 13.73 -6.59 16.12
CA ARG A 149 13.89 -8.02 15.84
C ARG A 149 12.64 -8.67 15.24
N LEU A 150 11.52 -7.96 15.13
CA LEU A 150 10.29 -8.49 14.59
C LEU A 150 10.41 -8.67 13.07
N GLN A 151 10.78 -9.88 12.64
CA GLN A 151 10.76 -10.20 11.23
C GLN A 151 9.31 -10.32 10.73
N VAL A 152 9.00 -9.50 9.73
CA VAL A 152 7.73 -9.54 9.00
C VAL A 152 8.03 -10.01 7.57
N PRO A 153 7.43 -11.13 7.11
CA PRO A 153 7.64 -11.58 5.74
C PRO A 153 7.18 -10.53 4.74
N VAL A 154 7.94 -10.33 3.66
CA VAL A 154 7.64 -9.38 2.56
C VAL A 154 6.19 -9.50 2.09
N ARG A 155 5.68 -10.73 1.90
CA ARG A 155 4.26 -10.97 1.53
C ARG A 155 3.24 -10.31 2.45
N ARG A 156 3.53 -10.24 3.75
CA ARG A 156 2.62 -9.65 4.74
C ARG A 156 2.68 -8.14 4.75
N LYS A 157 3.85 -7.57 4.48
CA LYS A 157 4.04 -6.13 4.29
C LYS A 157 3.21 -5.65 3.09
N ILE A 158 3.23 -6.41 2.00
CA ILE A 158 2.44 -6.14 0.79
C ILE A 158 0.93 -6.27 1.04
N ASP A 159 0.50 -7.33 1.73
CA ASP A 159 -0.92 -7.51 2.11
C ASP A 159 -1.44 -6.30 2.93
N LEU A 160 -0.59 -5.74 3.80
CA LEU A 160 -0.89 -4.56 4.62
C LEU A 160 -1.04 -3.30 3.77
N LEU A 161 -0.09 -3.06 2.85
CA LEU A 161 -0.09 -1.92 1.93
C LEU A 161 -1.30 -1.92 1.01
N GLU A 162 -1.60 -3.07 0.43
CA GLU A 162 -2.76 -3.22 -0.43
C GLU A 162 -4.06 -2.94 0.32
N ALA A 163 -4.21 -3.48 1.53
CA ALA A 163 -5.40 -3.24 2.35
C ALA A 163 -5.56 -1.75 2.69
N ALA A 164 -4.46 -1.09 3.07
CA ALA A 164 -4.47 0.33 3.36
C ALA A 164 -4.89 1.20 2.17
N LEU A 165 -4.28 0.97 1.00
CA LEU A 165 -4.56 1.77 -0.20
C LEU A 165 -5.96 1.51 -0.75
N ILE A 166 -6.41 0.25 -0.80
CA ILE A 166 -7.80 -0.06 -1.19
C ILE A 166 -8.78 0.56 -0.20
N GLY A 167 -8.50 0.51 1.11
CA GLY A 167 -9.36 1.10 2.13
C GLY A 167 -9.44 2.63 2.03
N HIS A 168 -8.33 3.28 1.67
CA HIS A 168 -8.30 4.74 1.47
C HIS A 168 -8.99 5.16 0.17
N PHE A 169 -8.49 4.71 -0.99
CA PHE A 169 -9.01 5.13 -2.28
C PHE A 169 -10.37 4.53 -2.61
N ALA A 170 -10.77 3.42 -1.99
CA ALA A 170 -11.96 2.65 -2.36
C ALA A 170 -12.16 2.54 -3.88
N PRO A 171 -11.19 2.04 -4.67
CA PRO A 171 -11.25 2.09 -6.12
C PRO A 171 -12.47 1.35 -6.68
N LEU A 172 -13.04 1.86 -7.76
CA LEU A 172 -14.29 1.37 -8.35
C LEU A 172 -14.31 -0.16 -8.52
N TYR A 173 -13.24 -0.73 -9.07
CA TYR A 173 -13.17 -2.16 -9.34
C TYR A 173 -12.83 -2.99 -8.11
N ASN A 174 -12.11 -2.47 -7.10
CA ASN A 174 -11.96 -3.21 -5.84
C ASN A 174 -13.28 -3.29 -5.05
N GLN A 175 -14.21 -2.36 -5.27
CA GLN A 175 -15.57 -2.46 -4.71
C GLN A 175 -16.42 -3.50 -5.46
N LYS A 176 -16.32 -3.54 -6.80
CA LYS A 176 -17.06 -4.51 -7.65
C LYS A 176 -16.52 -5.94 -7.53
N TYR A 177 -15.20 -6.08 -7.34
CA TYR A 177 -14.48 -7.34 -7.18
C TYR A 177 -13.84 -7.36 -5.77
N PRO A 178 -14.67 -7.55 -4.72
CA PRO A 178 -14.21 -7.43 -3.35
C PRO A 178 -13.17 -8.50 -3.02
N LYS A 179 -11.98 -8.04 -2.64
CA LYS A 179 -10.89 -8.90 -2.21
C LYS A 179 -11.12 -9.44 -0.81
N LYS A 180 -10.84 -10.74 -0.62
CA LYS A 180 -10.71 -11.34 0.71
C LYS A 180 -9.24 -11.34 1.13
N PHE A 181 -8.89 -10.52 2.12
CA PHE A 181 -7.53 -10.52 2.67
C PHE A 181 -7.20 -11.84 3.35
N SER A 182 -5.92 -12.22 3.30
CA SER A 182 -5.46 -13.50 3.84
C SER A 182 -5.65 -13.58 5.37
N PRO A 183 -6.04 -14.73 5.95
CA PRO A 183 -6.14 -14.90 7.41
C PRO A 183 -4.83 -14.57 8.15
N SER A 184 -3.73 -14.73 7.45
CA SER A 184 -2.38 -14.41 7.88
C SER A 184 -2.07 -12.93 8.01
N LEU A 185 -2.78 -12.03 7.31
CA LEU A 185 -2.73 -10.60 7.61
C LEU A 185 -3.31 -10.33 9.01
N GLY A 186 -4.43 -10.99 9.36
CA GLY A 186 -4.99 -10.91 10.72
C GLY A 186 -4.02 -11.40 11.80
N LYS A 187 -3.32 -12.52 11.55
CA LYS A 187 -2.27 -13.01 12.46
C LYS A 187 -1.10 -12.04 12.58
N LEU A 188 -0.72 -11.34 11.50
CA LEU A 188 0.31 -10.30 11.56
C LEU A 188 -0.12 -9.15 12.49
N LEU A 189 -1.33 -8.62 12.30
CA LEU A 189 -1.85 -7.51 13.12
C LEU A 189 -1.96 -7.90 14.59
N GLU A 190 -2.31 -9.15 14.90
CA GLU A 190 -2.26 -9.67 16.26
C GLU A 190 -0.83 -9.70 16.81
N LYS A 191 0.13 -10.23 16.04
CA LYS A 191 1.56 -10.24 16.40
C LYS A 191 2.10 -8.83 16.67
N PHE A 192 1.66 -7.84 15.89
CA PHE A 192 2.00 -6.43 16.08
C PHE A 192 1.54 -5.96 17.46
N THR A 193 0.27 -6.17 17.82
CA THR A 193 -0.20 -5.77 19.14
C THR A 193 0.50 -6.48 20.30
N LEU A 194 0.78 -7.77 20.18
CA LEU A 194 1.57 -8.53 21.18
C LEU A 194 3.02 -8.03 21.30
N SER A 195 3.52 -7.36 20.27
CA SER A 195 4.85 -6.77 20.22
C SER A 195 4.87 -5.29 20.58
N SER A 196 3.78 -4.73 21.12
CA SER A 196 3.64 -3.30 21.42
C SER A 196 3.69 -2.40 20.17
N ILE A 197 3.09 -2.83 19.07
CA ILE A 197 2.79 -2.00 17.90
C ILE A 197 1.27 -1.80 17.90
N SER A 198 0.81 -0.56 18.11
CA SER A 198 -0.62 -0.21 18.18
C SER A 198 -1.15 0.48 16.93
N ALA A 199 -0.27 0.91 16.02
CA ALA A 199 -0.66 1.56 14.78
C ALA A 199 0.25 1.16 13.62
N VAL A 200 -0.29 1.24 12.42
CA VAL A 200 0.44 1.14 11.16
C VAL A 200 0.24 2.47 10.44
N LEU A 201 1.29 3.04 9.85
CA LEU A 201 1.19 4.21 9.00
C LEU A 201 1.62 3.82 7.61
N ILE A 202 0.77 4.02 6.63
CA ILE A 202 1.21 3.90 5.24
C ILE A 202 1.41 5.31 4.71
N GLU A 203 2.60 5.55 4.14
CA GLU A 203 2.87 6.76 3.39
C GLU A 203 2.82 6.44 1.90
N PHE A 204 2.03 7.22 1.20
CA PHE A 204 1.95 7.20 -0.25
C PHE A 204 2.28 8.61 -0.74
N SER A 205 3.38 8.75 -1.47
CA SER A 205 3.80 10.03 -2.07
C SER A 205 4.06 9.84 -3.55
N THR A 206 3.45 10.71 -4.35
CA THR A 206 3.59 10.81 -5.80
C THR A 206 4.18 12.16 -6.20
N GLU A 207 4.74 12.91 -5.24
CA GLU A 207 5.37 14.22 -5.51
C GLU A 207 6.40 14.14 -6.63
N GLN A 208 7.17 13.06 -6.68
CA GLN A 208 8.19 12.80 -7.71
C GLN A 208 7.62 12.71 -9.14
N LEU A 209 6.34 12.33 -9.27
CA LEU A 209 5.63 12.25 -10.55
C LEU A 209 4.95 13.56 -10.93
N GLU A 210 4.83 14.51 -10.00
CA GLU A 210 4.02 15.72 -10.14
C GLU A 210 2.53 15.46 -10.45
N ILE A 211 2.04 14.24 -10.17
CA ILE A 211 0.67 13.79 -10.41
C ILE A 211 -0.07 13.65 -9.08
N GLU A 212 -1.29 14.19 -9.04
CA GLU A 212 -2.26 13.98 -7.96
C GLU A 212 -3.10 12.74 -8.26
N PHE A 213 -3.23 11.85 -7.28
CA PHE A 213 -4.09 10.67 -7.41
C PHE A 213 -5.37 10.88 -6.62
N PHE A 214 -6.47 10.41 -7.19
CA PHE A 214 -7.79 10.55 -6.59
C PHE A 214 -8.65 9.32 -6.83
N SER A 215 -9.85 9.32 -6.26
CA SER A 215 -10.89 8.38 -6.59
C SER A 215 -12.26 9.04 -6.47
N GLN A 216 -13.34 8.29 -6.72
CA GLN A 216 -14.69 8.79 -6.47
C GLN A 216 -14.94 9.20 -5.01
N THR A 217 -14.14 8.71 -4.06
CA THR A 217 -14.32 8.96 -2.62
C THR A 217 -13.21 9.78 -1.97
N GLN A 218 -12.11 10.02 -2.68
CA GLN A 218 -10.96 10.77 -2.17
C GLN A 218 -10.63 11.92 -3.11
N ALA A 219 -10.33 13.08 -2.55
CA ALA A 219 -9.89 14.24 -3.32
C ALA A 219 -8.50 13.98 -3.93
N PRO A 220 -8.12 14.71 -4.99
CA PRO A 220 -6.77 14.65 -5.54
C PRO A 220 -5.72 15.09 -4.52
N GLU A 221 -4.75 14.22 -4.26
CA GLU A 221 -3.63 14.47 -3.35
C GLU A 221 -2.33 13.87 -3.92
N LYS A 222 -1.20 14.57 -3.73
CA LYS A 222 0.14 14.05 -4.07
C LYS A 222 0.78 13.25 -2.94
N GLN A 223 0.35 13.49 -1.70
CA GLN A 223 0.90 12.81 -0.54
C GLN A 223 -0.21 12.51 0.43
N VAL A 224 -0.28 11.25 0.87
CA VAL A 224 -1.26 10.80 1.83
C VAL A 224 -0.57 10.01 2.93
N LEU A 225 -0.88 10.38 4.17
CA LEU A 225 -0.51 9.65 5.37
C LEU A 225 -1.72 8.93 5.92
N LEU A 226 -1.63 7.60 5.98
CA LEU A 226 -2.74 6.71 6.35
C LEU A 226 -2.48 6.04 7.69
N PRO A 227 -2.87 6.67 8.82
CA PRO A 227 -2.76 6.05 10.12
C PRO A 227 -3.88 5.03 10.33
N PHE A 228 -3.50 3.81 10.69
CA PHE A 228 -4.43 2.74 11.05
C PHE A 228 -4.19 2.31 12.48
N ASP A 229 -5.17 2.54 13.34
CA ASP A 229 -5.15 2.02 14.69
C ASP A 229 -5.46 0.51 14.65
N ILE A 230 -4.57 -0.29 15.25
CA ILE A 230 -4.69 -1.75 15.33
C ILE A 230 -4.66 -2.25 16.78
N SER A 231 -4.74 -1.34 17.75
CA SER A 231 -4.60 -1.61 19.19
C SER A 231 -5.62 -2.60 19.76
N SER A 232 -6.81 -2.71 19.15
CA SER A 232 -7.88 -3.61 19.60
C SER A 232 -8.32 -4.59 18.52
N LYS A 233 -8.93 -5.71 18.94
CA LYS A 233 -9.49 -6.70 18.01
C LYS A 233 -10.52 -6.10 17.06
N THR A 234 -11.36 -5.19 17.56
CA THR A 234 -12.37 -4.48 16.76
C THR A 234 -11.72 -3.62 15.69
N LYS A 235 -10.69 -2.84 16.05
CA LYS A 235 -9.96 -1.98 15.10
C LYS A 235 -9.18 -2.77 14.06
N ARG A 236 -8.53 -3.88 14.46
CA ARG A 236 -7.94 -4.84 13.51
C ARG A 236 -8.97 -5.42 12.55
N HIS A 237 -10.16 -5.77 13.03
CA HIS A 237 -11.24 -6.28 12.19
C HIS A 237 -11.76 -5.22 11.22
N ALA A 238 -11.89 -3.96 11.66
CA ALA A 238 -12.27 -2.85 10.78
C ALA A 238 -11.25 -2.67 9.64
N PHE A 239 -9.95 -2.71 9.95
CA PHE A 239 -8.88 -2.69 8.94
C PHE A 239 -9.01 -3.84 7.93
N LEU A 240 -9.21 -5.08 8.40
CA LEU A 240 -9.34 -6.26 7.51
C LEU A 240 -10.62 -6.27 6.68
N THR A 241 -11.65 -5.54 7.11
CA THR A 241 -12.93 -5.43 6.41
C THR A 241 -13.07 -4.14 5.60
N LEU A 242 -12.01 -3.32 5.58
CA LEU A 242 -11.97 -2.01 4.91
C LEU A 242 -13.13 -1.09 5.31
N LYS A 243 -13.63 -1.23 6.53
CA LYS A 243 -14.66 -0.34 7.08
C LYS A 243 -13.96 0.89 7.63
N LYS A 244 -14.51 2.08 7.36
CA LYS A 244 -14.05 3.33 7.99
C LYS A 244 -14.06 3.15 9.52
N GLN A 245 -12.91 3.44 10.14
CA GLN A 245 -12.70 3.33 11.59
C GLN A 245 -13.29 4.52 12.34
#